data_AF-A0AAW8F5Z7-F1
#
_entry.id   AF-A0AAW8F5Z7-F1
#
_cell.length_a   1.000
_cell.length_b   1.000
_cell.length_c   1.000
_cell.angle_alpha   90.00
_cell.angle_beta   90.00
_cell.angle_gamma   90.00
#
_symmetry.space_group_name_H-M   'P 1'
#
loop_
_entity.id
_entity.type
_entity.pdbx_description
1 polymer ?
#
loop_
_entity_poly.entity_id
_entity_poly.type
_entity_poly.pdbx_seq_one_letter_code
_entity_poly.pdbx_strand_id
1 'polypeptide(L)'
;MNRSAGLLSALYLATSTGLAWTAVLALRHDPPGVVCLFAAASLVPVIAVVRESVLCDQRRALAEMWRRAAGPGGPGAEAADDMVRAELDTACCERWWTSCGTDHDSACPRRVPRSSAA
;
A
#
# COMPACT_ATOMS: atom_id res chain seq x y z
N MET A 1 11.98 3.66 9.75
CA MET A 1 11.81 2.39 10.49
C MET A 1 11.01 2.65 11.75
N ASN A 2 9.96 1.87 11.96
CA ASN A 2 9.01 2.02 13.07
C ASN A 2 9.79 1.71 14.36
N ARG A 3 9.78 2.61 15.36
CA ARG A 3 10.55 2.41 16.62
C ARG A 3 10.21 1.07 17.28
N SER A 4 8.97 0.62 17.15
CA SER A 4 8.48 -0.69 17.61
C SER A 4 9.13 -1.88 16.91
N ALA A 5 9.36 -1.80 15.59
CA ALA A 5 10.01 -2.87 14.83
C ALA A 5 11.51 -3.00 15.19
N GLY A 6 12.17 -1.86 15.44
CA GLY A 6 13.54 -1.84 15.95
C GLY A 6 13.66 -2.44 17.36
N LEU A 7 12.71 -2.09 18.25
CA LEU A 7 12.66 -2.64 19.60
C LEU A 7 12.43 -4.16 19.60
N LEU A 8 11.49 -4.65 18.79
CA LEU A 8 11.22 -6.09 18.64
C LEU A 8 12.43 -6.85 18.08
N SER A 9 13.12 -6.27 17.09
CA SER A 9 14.34 -6.87 16.53
C SER A 9 15.46 -6.95 17.57
N ALA A 10 15.66 -5.87 18.35
CA ALA A 10 16.65 -5.85 19.43
C ALA A 10 16.31 -6.88 20.53
N LEU A 11 15.03 -7.00 20.89
CA LEU A 11 14.57 -8.00 21.85
C LEU A 11 14.83 -9.42 21.35
N TYR A 12 14.50 -9.72 20.09
CA TYR A 12 14.76 -11.03 19.49
C TYR A 12 16.24 -11.38 19.41
N LEU A 13 17.10 -10.41 19.07
CA LEU A 13 18.55 -10.61 19.07
C LEU A 13 19.09 -10.85 20.49
N ALA A 14 18.61 -10.10 21.48
CA ALA A 14 18.99 -10.28 22.87
C ALA A 14 18.57 -11.66 23.39
N THR A 15 17.33 -12.09 23.11
CA THR A 15 16.83 -13.42 23.49
C THR A 15 17.61 -14.54 22.80
N SER A 16 17.87 -14.42 21.49
CA SER A 16 18.65 -15.41 20.74
C SER A 16 20.09 -15.52 21.27
N THR A 17 20.72 -14.39 21.57
CA THR A 17 22.08 -14.35 22.14
C THR A 17 22.10 -14.96 23.54
N GLY A 18 21.07 -14.68 24.35
CA GLY A 18 20.89 -15.28 25.66
C GLY A 18 20.75 -16.81 25.59
N LEU A 19 19.91 -17.33 24.69
CA LEU A 19 19.73 -18.77 24.51
C LEU A 19 20.97 -19.47 23.96
N ALA A 20 21.72 -18.80 23.07
CA ALA A 20 23.00 -19.30 22.58
C ALA A 20 24.03 -19.35 23.71
N TRP A 21 24.07 -18.33 24.57
CA TRP A 21 24.95 -18.30 25.74
C TRP A 21 24.60 -19.40 26.74
N THR A 22 23.31 -19.66 27.00
CA THR A 22 22.90 -20.77 27.87
C THR A 22 23.20 -22.13 27.27
N ALA A 23 23.14 -22.29 25.93
CA ALA A 23 23.56 -23.52 25.26
C ALA A 23 25.07 -23.79 25.42
N VAL A 24 25.91 -22.74 25.35
CA VAL A 24 27.36 -22.83 25.58
C VAL A 24 27.68 -23.20 27.03
N LEU A 25 26.90 -22.70 27.99
CA LEU A 25 27.03 -23.07 29.40
C LEU A 25 26.57 -24.51 29.65
N ALA A 26 25.45 -24.93 29.04
CA ALA A 26 24.93 -26.29 29.13
C ALA A 26 25.89 -27.33 28.51
N LEU A 27 26.60 -26.99 27.43
CA LEU A 27 27.66 -27.83 26.84
C LEU A 27 28.76 -28.23 27.83
N ARG A 28 28.96 -27.44 28.90
CA ARG A 28 29.97 -27.72 29.93
C ARG A 28 29.47 -28.59 31.07
N HIS A 29 28.15 -28.70 31.28
CA HIS A 29 27.58 -29.27 32.51
C HIS A 29 26.36 -30.20 32.32
N ASP A 30 25.71 -30.22 31.16
CA ASP A 30 24.42 -30.88 30.94
C ASP A 30 24.44 -31.89 29.77
N PRO A 31 23.50 -32.87 29.76
CA PRO A 31 23.38 -33.84 28.67
C PRO A 31 23.04 -33.18 27.32
N PRO A 32 23.53 -33.74 26.20
CA PRO A 32 23.54 -33.09 24.88
C PRO A 32 22.14 -32.74 24.32
N GLY A 33 21.07 -33.36 24.82
CA GLY A 33 19.70 -33.03 24.43
C GLY A 33 19.25 -31.63 24.81
N VAL A 34 19.73 -31.10 25.95
CA VAL A 34 19.40 -29.74 26.43
C VAL A 34 20.03 -28.70 25.51
N VAL A 35 21.26 -28.94 25.05
CA VAL A 35 21.97 -28.09 24.08
C VAL A 35 21.21 -28.00 22.76
N CYS A 36 20.71 -29.13 22.25
CA CYS A 36 19.95 -29.18 21.01
C CYS A 36 18.64 -28.39 21.10
N LEU A 37 17.96 -28.43 22.26
CA LEU A 37 16.72 -27.67 22.48
C LEU A 37 16.97 -26.15 22.50
N PHE A 38 18.02 -25.68 23.17
CA PHE A 38 18.36 -24.25 23.17
C PHE A 38 18.81 -23.75 21.80
N ALA A 39 19.55 -24.57 21.05
CA ALA A 39 19.91 -24.27 19.67
C ALA A 39 18.68 -24.22 18.75
N ALA A 40 17.72 -25.13 18.90
CA ALA A 40 16.47 -25.09 18.14
C ALA A 40 15.61 -23.87 18.52
N ALA A 41 15.55 -23.52 19.82
CA ALA A 41 14.79 -22.38 20.30
C ALA A 41 15.34 -21.03 19.81
N SER A 42 16.66 -20.91 19.62
CA SER A 42 17.27 -19.68 19.09
C SER A 42 16.99 -19.45 17.59
N LEU A 43 16.64 -20.50 16.84
CA LEU A 43 16.24 -20.36 15.44
C LEU A 43 14.87 -19.71 15.28
N VAL A 44 13.94 -19.91 16.22
CA VAL A 44 12.58 -19.35 16.18
C VAL A 44 12.56 -17.82 16.04
N PRO A 45 13.26 -17.03 16.88
CA PRO A 45 13.30 -15.58 16.72
C PRO A 45 14.00 -15.14 15.44
N VAL A 46 15.03 -15.87 14.99
CA VAL A 46 15.72 -15.57 13.71
C VAL A 46 14.76 -15.74 12.53
N ILE A 47 14.03 -16.86 12.48
CA ILE A 47 13.03 -17.14 11.45
C ILE A 47 11.92 -16.08 11.47
N ALA A 48 11.47 -15.67 12.67
CA ALA A 48 10.47 -14.62 12.81
C ALA A 48 10.93 -13.28 12.22
N VAL A 49 12.18 -12.87 12.50
CA VAL A 49 12.75 -11.62 11.96
C VAL A 49 12.87 -11.68 10.44
N VAL A 50 13.35 -12.79 9.87
CA VAL A 50 13.46 -12.97 8.41
C VAL A 50 12.08 -12.94 7.75
N ARG A 51 11.07 -13.57 8.37
CA ARG A 51 9.70 -13.53 7.85
C ARG A 51 9.13 -12.11 7.88
N GLU A 52 9.33 -11.39 8.98
CA GLU A 52 8.85 -10.01 9.12
C GLU A 52 9.54 -9.07 8.13
N SER A 53 10.84 -9.25 7.85
CA SER A 53 11.53 -8.44 6.85
C SER A 53 10.97 -8.65 5.45
N VAL A 54 10.71 -9.90 5.05
CA VAL A 54 10.10 -10.23 3.76
C VAL A 54 8.69 -9.62 3.65
N LEU A 55 7.87 -9.75 4.70
CA LEU A 55 6.51 -9.16 4.71
C LEU A 55 6.56 -7.63 4.62
N CYS A 56 7.50 -7.00 5.33
CA CYS A 56 7.69 -5.56 5.27
C CYS A 56 8.13 -5.07 3.88
N ASP A 57 8.98 -5.83 3.18
CA ASP A 57 9.40 -5.51 1.83
C ASP A 57 8.25 -5.71 0.82
N GLN A 58 7.48 -6.79 0.94
CA GLN A 58 6.27 -7.02 0.14
C GLN A 58 5.24 -5.90 0.33
N ARG A 59 4.98 -5.48 1.58
CA ARG A 59 4.05 -4.37 1.88
C ARG A 59 4.56 -3.04 1.31
N ARG A 60 5.86 -2.78 1.35
CA ARG A 60 6.45 -1.59 0.72
C ARG A 60 6.31 -1.63 -0.80
N ALA A 61 6.61 -2.76 -1.44
CA ALA A 61 6.44 -2.93 -2.88
C ALA A 61 4.97 -2.74 -3.31
N LEU A 62 4.00 -3.32 -2.58
CA LEU A 62 2.58 -3.10 -2.81
C LEU A 62 2.20 -1.63 -2.65
N ALA A 63 2.61 -0.98 -1.56
CA ALA A 63 2.32 0.44 -1.33
C ALA A 63 2.91 1.34 -2.43
N GLU A 64 4.08 1.00 -2.96
CA GLU A 64 4.67 1.71 -4.10
C GLU A 64 3.88 1.49 -5.38
N MET A 65 3.44 0.26 -5.68
CA MET A 65 2.58 -0.01 -6.84
C MET A 65 1.28 0.78 -6.75
N TRP A 66 0.63 0.79 -5.59
CA TRP A 66 -0.58 1.60 -5.35
C TRP A 66 -0.32 3.10 -5.53
N ARG A 67 0.78 3.62 -4.98
CA ARG A 67 1.16 5.03 -5.19
C ARG A 67 1.41 5.37 -6.65
N ARG A 68 2.07 4.49 -7.41
CA ARG A 68 2.28 4.68 -8.85
C ARG A 68 0.96 4.64 -9.62
N ALA A 69 0.06 3.72 -9.27
CA ALA A 69 -1.26 3.63 -9.89
C ALA A 69 -2.16 4.83 -9.59
N ALA A 70 -2.04 5.42 -8.39
CA ALA A 70 -2.78 6.61 -7.97
C ALA A 70 -2.12 7.94 -8.37
N GLY A 71 -0.91 7.91 -8.93
CA GLY A 71 -0.17 9.09 -9.35
C GLY A 71 -0.67 9.66 -10.68
N PRO A 72 -0.28 10.91 -11.02
CA PRO A 72 -0.51 11.47 -12.34
C PRO A 72 0.10 10.55 -13.42
N GLY A 73 -0.70 10.15 -14.41
CA GLY A 73 -0.29 9.19 -15.44
C GLY A 73 -0.46 7.70 -15.06
N GLY A 74 -1.12 7.39 -13.95
CA GLY A 74 -1.54 6.03 -13.62
C GLY A 74 -2.58 5.46 -14.60
N PRO A 75 -2.84 4.14 -14.59
CA PRO A 75 -3.70 3.45 -15.58
C PRO A 75 -5.16 3.94 -15.71
N GLY A 76 -5.61 4.85 -14.84
CA GLY A 76 -6.91 5.51 -14.94
C GLY A 76 -6.86 7.04 -15.02
N ALA A 77 -5.66 7.64 -14.93
CA ALA A 77 -5.50 9.09 -15.00
C ALA A 77 -5.71 9.61 -16.43
N GLU A 78 -5.20 8.91 -17.45
CA GLU A 78 -5.41 9.27 -18.85
C GLU A 78 -6.89 9.18 -19.25
N ALA A 79 -7.58 8.09 -18.85
CA ALA A 79 -9.01 7.95 -19.10
C ALA A 79 -9.86 9.02 -18.40
N ALA A 80 -9.46 9.45 -17.18
CA ALA A 80 -10.12 10.54 -16.48
C ALA A 80 -9.87 11.90 -17.17
N ASP A 81 -8.63 12.17 -17.61
CA ASP A 81 -8.28 13.37 -18.36
C ASP A 81 -9.01 13.44 -19.70
N ASP A 82 -9.12 12.33 -20.42
CA ASP A 82 -9.86 12.25 -21.68
C ASP A 82 -11.36 12.46 -21.48
N MET A 83 -11.94 11.90 -20.41
CA MET A 83 -13.34 12.15 -20.05
C MET A 83 -13.57 13.63 -19.71
N VAL A 84 -12.70 14.24 -18.89
CA VAL A 84 -12.79 15.66 -18.54
C VAL A 84 -12.64 16.53 -19.78
N ARG A 85 -11.72 16.19 -20.70
CA ARG A 85 -11.54 16.90 -21.97
C ARG A 85 -12.77 16.76 -22.88
N ALA A 86 -13.35 15.57 -22.99
CA ALA A 86 -14.57 15.37 -23.75
C ALA A 86 -15.74 16.20 -23.22
N GLU A 87 -15.91 16.27 -21.89
CA GLU A 87 -16.93 17.12 -21.26
C GLU A 87 -16.66 18.62 -21.52
N LEU A 88 -15.41 19.06 -21.38
CA LEU A 88 -14.99 20.43 -21.70
C LEU A 88 -15.27 20.80 -23.16
N ASP A 89 -15.05 19.88 -24.11
CA ASP A 89 -15.33 20.12 -25.54
C ASP A 89 -16.84 20.29 -25.82
N THR A 90 -17.70 19.67 -25.01
CA THR A 90 -19.16 19.86 -25.08
C THR A 90 -19.64 21.17 -24.45
N ALA A 91 -18.81 21.80 -23.62
CA ALA A 91 -19.10 23.09 -23.02
C ALA A 91 -19.29 24.18 -24.07
N CYS A 92 -20.33 25.01 -23.90
CA CYS A 92 -20.70 25.99 -24.93
C CYS A 92 -21.33 27.30 -24.41
N CYS A 93 -21.93 27.31 -23.22
CA CYS A 93 -22.50 28.52 -22.61
C CYS A 93 -22.60 28.38 -21.09
N GLU A 94 -22.75 29.50 -20.39
CA GLU A 94 -22.77 29.54 -18.91
C GLU A 94 -23.95 28.74 -18.32
N ARG A 95 -25.11 28.79 -18.98
CA ARG A 95 -26.29 28.01 -18.58
C ARG A 95 -26.05 26.51 -18.64
N TRP A 96 -25.31 26.04 -19.63
CA TRP A 96 -24.94 24.64 -19.75
C TRP A 96 -24.02 24.22 -18.60
N TRP A 97 -23.09 25.10 -18.20
CA TRP A 97 -22.20 24.78 -17.08
C TRP A 97 -22.94 24.68 -15.74
N THR A 98 -23.75 25.68 -15.44
CA THR A 98 -24.49 25.76 -14.17
C THR A 98 -25.60 24.72 -14.04
N SER A 99 -26.09 24.17 -15.17
CA SER A 99 -27.13 23.14 -15.21
C SER A 99 -26.59 21.71 -15.36
N CYS A 100 -25.29 21.51 -15.24
CA CYS A 100 -24.63 20.21 -15.44
C CYS A 100 -25.00 19.57 -16.79
N GLY A 101 -24.98 20.39 -17.85
CA GLY A 101 -25.17 19.96 -19.22
C GLY A 101 -26.61 19.73 -19.67
N THR A 102 -27.60 20.13 -18.87
CA THR A 102 -29.01 19.86 -19.16
C THR A 102 -29.71 20.96 -19.96
N ASP A 103 -29.26 22.22 -19.81
CA ASP A 103 -29.86 23.39 -20.44
C ASP A 103 -28.85 24.22 -21.23
N HIS A 104 -29.36 24.99 -22.19
CA HIS A 104 -28.57 25.92 -23.00
C HIS A 104 -29.16 27.32 -22.92
N ASP A 105 -28.31 28.34 -23.08
CA ASP A 105 -28.79 29.70 -23.29
C ASP A 105 -29.59 29.82 -24.59
N SER A 106 -30.54 30.75 -24.63
CA SER A 106 -31.46 30.94 -25.77
C SER A 106 -30.74 31.24 -27.09
N ALA A 107 -29.59 31.91 -27.02
CA ALA A 107 -28.74 32.24 -28.16
C ALA A 107 -27.65 31.19 -28.46
N CYS A 108 -27.59 30.09 -27.69
CA CYS A 108 -26.55 29.08 -27.88
C CYS A 108 -26.76 28.34 -29.22
N PRO A 109 -25.75 28.25 -30.10
CA PRO A 109 -25.87 27.57 -31.39
C PRO A 109 -26.05 26.05 -31.25
N ARG A 110 -25.68 25.47 -30.10
CA ARG A 110 -25.87 24.04 -29.79
C ARG A 110 -27.24 23.73 -29.17
N ARG A 111 -28.09 24.74 -28.96
CA ARG A 111 -29.44 24.54 -28.40
C ARG A 111 -30.32 23.80 -29.40
N VAL A 112 -30.63 22.54 -29.10
CA VAL A 112 -31.65 21.80 -29.86
C VAL A 112 -33.03 22.24 -29.35
N PRO A 113 -33.93 22.75 -30.21
CA PRO A 113 -35.30 23.04 -29.79
C PRO A 113 -35.96 21.75 -29.32
N ARG A 114 -36.33 21.68 -28.03
CA ARG A 114 -37.17 20.58 -27.54
C ARG A 114 -38.52 20.67 -28.26
N SER A 115 -38.78 19.73 -29.18
CA SER A 115 -40.11 19.57 -29.77
C SER A 115 -41.04 19.03 -28.69
N SER A 116 -42.01 19.84 -28.27
CA SER A 116 -43.07 19.43 -27.35
C SER A 116 -44.11 18.63 -28.14
N ALA A 117 -43.80 17.37 -28.45
CA ALA A 117 -44.81 16.41 -28.90
C ALA A 117 -45.42 15.77 -27.65
N ALA A 118 -46.61 16.25 -27.30
CA ALA A 118 -47.49 15.69 -26.28
C ALA A 118 -48.72 15.11 -26.96
#